data_AF-A0A158R2M2-F1
#
_entry.id   AF-A0A158R2M2-F1
#
_cell.length_a   1.000
_cell.length_b   1.000
_cell.length_c   1.000
_cell.angle_alpha   90.00
_cell.angle_beta   90.00
_cell.angle_gamma   90.00
#
_symmetry.space_group_name_H-M   'P 1'
#
loop_
_entity.id
_entity.type
_entity.pdbx_description
1 polymer ?
#
loop_
_entity_poly.entity_id
_entity_poly.type
_entity_poly.pdbx_seq_one_letter_code
_entity_poly.pdbx_strand_id
1 'polypeptide(L)'
;MTLFFANFQTGSAQTSDVRAAIEVNFNHFALVSVRYYDQLTVFEKRFEQTAPQHLEGFKWNDAFESGKSFFGKTQNSVSDIFLERAAVLFNYGAVLSQIAASQSFLTDDETKTAAKLFQQSAAAHKNLTNDLNPETLLAFSNIMLAQSQEAFYRKAYAEKLNPKALVKVAAQAADFYSEASKTMDLTKNYWKKEWLNTIAGKAFGFQAIAEFHGAQVHWERHEVGERLSRLKHSIDLVEKMKRRLAPSSFREQISEIEHAYKESTKLVIPSYAFQYHARIPDYFGLPALPRATLAKAVPVTQPLYPGFKDLFSSVVTSSSMLAMKKFETMKTERLRTEKDRLSEQTELMDGIVASLNVPDVLPEEVKRKSAKVKSAGGISKMRKSLNELTSLQKRNNDILADIDRVLVEENHSDADLRMRLGSNSVRVSSDQVVGPFVQEISKHHADLKHAADMDRKLLSLFEANQNAIDILSRNEKELRAAIPAPPSQLKKQPSESTSALLKLMDRARAIKREREGLLSEINTKFSSSPSADEQNNDFMGINDDDYIQQVVDKICLPVEEMVRASIKKQEYLMCDIESWSARFSIGSHIEGISQRGQVLRSLDVGYEAFEEIHSKLDQEIKVKPDFLLLSLNFCS
;
A
#
# COMPACT_ATOMS: atom_id res chain seq x y z
N MET A 1 34.52 -5.73 -10.23
CA MET A 1 34.81 -5.48 -8.81
C MET A 1 36.31 -5.51 -8.41
N THR A 2 37.21 -6.02 -9.25
CA THR A 2 38.68 -5.86 -9.11
C THR A 2 39.14 -4.39 -9.07
N LEU A 3 38.25 -3.47 -9.49
CA LEU A 3 38.43 -2.02 -9.51
C LEU A 3 38.32 -1.31 -8.15
N PHE A 4 37.78 -1.95 -7.10
CA PHE A 4 37.56 -1.29 -5.80
C PHE A 4 38.84 -0.78 -5.12
N PHE A 5 40.02 -1.32 -5.49
CA PHE A 5 41.31 -0.93 -4.88
C PHE A 5 42.47 -0.72 -5.86
N ALA A 6 42.37 -1.17 -7.12
CA ALA A 6 43.49 -1.11 -8.06
C ALA A 6 44.01 0.32 -8.28
N ASN A 7 43.12 1.32 -8.33
CA ASN A 7 43.52 2.71 -8.60
C ASN A 7 44.13 3.44 -7.40
N PHE A 8 44.07 2.88 -6.18
CA PHE A 8 44.64 3.54 -5.01
C PHE A 8 46.10 3.13 -4.71
N GLN A 9 46.57 2.01 -5.29
CA GLN A 9 47.94 1.50 -5.06
C GLN A 9 48.87 1.63 -6.25
N THR A 10 48.35 1.62 -7.48
CA THR A 10 49.17 1.78 -8.67
C THR A 10 48.86 3.13 -9.28
N GLY A 11 49.81 4.05 -9.25
CA GLY A 11 49.87 5.18 -10.18
C GLY A 11 50.04 4.72 -11.64
N SER A 12 49.39 3.63 -12.04
CA SER A 12 49.26 3.25 -13.44
C SER A 12 48.39 4.30 -14.10
N ALA A 13 49.05 5.18 -14.86
CA ALA A 13 48.43 6.10 -15.76
C ALA A 13 47.62 5.29 -16.80
N GLN A 14 46.34 5.07 -16.53
CA GLN A 14 45.38 4.96 -17.62
C GLN A 14 45.36 6.33 -18.30
N THR A 15 45.38 6.35 -19.63
CA THR A 15 45.30 7.59 -20.41
C THR A 15 44.05 8.38 -20.01
N SER A 16 44.11 9.71 -20.08
CA SER A 16 42.99 10.61 -19.71
C SER A 16 41.67 10.19 -20.37
N ASP A 17 41.74 9.73 -21.62
CA ASP A 17 40.57 9.32 -22.41
C ASP A 17 39.92 8.02 -21.88
N VAL A 18 40.70 7.07 -21.39
CA VAL A 18 40.18 5.82 -20.82
C VAL A 18 39.51 6.08 -19.47
N ARG A 19 40.06 6.98 -18.66
CA ARG A 19 39.44 7.40 -17.39
C ARG A 19 38.11 8.12 -17.62
N ALA A 20 38.08 9.05 -18.56
CA ALA A 20 36.87 9.79 -18.91
C ALA A 20 35.76 8.87 -19.45
N ALA A 21 36.08 7.90 -20.32
CA ALA A 21 35.10 6.94 -20.83
C ALA A 21 34.53 6.01 -19.74
N ILE A 22 35.38 5.59 -18.80
CA ILE A 22 34.97 4.78 -17.64
C ILE A 22 34.06 5.59 -16.70
N GLU A 23 34.40 6.85 -16.45
CA GLU A 23 33.64 7.76 -15.59
C GLU A 23 32.25 8.08 -16.16
N VAL A 24 32.13 8.31 -17.48
CA VAL A 24 30.83 8.51 -18.14
C VAL A 24 29.93 7.28 -17.98
N ASN A 25 30.47 6.07 -18.16
CA ASN A 25 29.72 4.83 -18.00
C ASN A 25 29.26 4.61 -16.54
N PHE A 26 30.12 4.91 -15.56
CA PHE A 26 29.75 4.80 -14.15
C PHE A 26 28.72 5.83 -13.71
N ASN A 27 28.81 7.07 -14.18
CA ASN A 27 27.82 8.10 -13.89
C ASN A 27 26.45 7.75 -14.48
N HIS A 28 26.43 7.23 -15.71
CA HIS A 28 25.19 6.75 -16.32
C HIS A 28 24.59 5.58 -15.53
N PHE A 29 25.40 4.59 -15.17
CA PHE A 29 24.95 3.45 -14.37
C PHE A 29 24.39 3.90 -13.02
N ALA A 30 25.09 4.79 -12.30
CA ALA A 30 24.63 5.31 -11.01
C ALA A 30 23.24 5.97 -11.11
N LEU A 31 23.01 6.78 -12.13
CA LEU A 31 21.70 7.43 -12.38
C LEU A 31 20.60 6.41 -12.68
N VAL A 32 20.89 5.41 -13.51
CA VAL A 32 19.92 4.35 -13.82
C VAL A 32 19.62 3.51 -12.58
N SER A 33 20.62 3.16 -11.77
CA SER A 33 20.44 2.40 -10.53
C SER A 33 19.54 3.12 -9.53
N VAL A 34 19.74 4.42 -9.30
CA VAL A 34 18.89 5.15 -8.35
C VAL A 34 17.47 5.36 -8.86
N ARG A 35 17.29 5.58 -10.17
CA ARG A 35 15.95 5.65 -10.78
C ARG A 35 15.21 4.32 -10.61
N TYR A 36 15.90 3.21 -10.82
CA TYR A 36 15.35 1.88 -10.65
C TYR A 36 15.04 1.58 -9.18
N TYR A 37 15.94 1.92 -8.26
CA TYR A 37 15.73 1.81 -6.82
C TYR A 37 14.49 2.56 -6.35
N ASP A 38 14.32 3.82 -6.76
CA ASP A 38 13.14 4.61 -6.41
C ASP A 38 11.87 3.98 -6.98
N GLN A 39 11.93 3.45 -8.21
CA GLN A 39 10.79 2.78 -8.84
C GLN A 39 10.39 1.49 -8.11
N LEU A 40 11.36 0.71 -7.64
CA LEU A 40 11.12 -0.47 -6.80
C LEU A 40 10.52 -0.07 -5.45
N THR A 41 10.98 1.03 -4.86
CA THR A 41 10.49 1.51 -3.56
C THR A 41 9.02 1.91 -3.62
N VAL A 42 8.58 2.60 -4.68
CA VAL A 42 7.16 2.93 -4.86
C VAL A 42 6.34 1.73 -5.35
N PHE A 43 6.95 0.79 -6.07
CA PHE A 43 6.29 -0.45 -6.47
C PHE A 43 5.94 -1.30 -5.25
N GLU A 44 6.91 -1.56 -4.36
CA GLU A 44 6.73 -2.36 -3.14
C GLU A 44 5.51 -1.91 -2.34
N LYS A 45 5.40 -0.61 -2.03
CA LYS A 45 4.29 -0.01 -1.28
C LYS A 45 2.91 -0.28 -1.86
N ARG A 46 2.81 -0.52 -3.18
CA ARG A 46 1.53 -0.75 -3.85
C ARG A 46 1.09 -2.22 -3.77
N PHE A 47 2.03 -3.14 -3.52
CA PHE A 47 1.81 -4.60 -3.55
C PHE A 47 2.12 -5.28 -2.19
N GLU A 48 2.42 -4.54 -1.13
CA GLU A 48 2.75 -5.04 0.22
C GLU A 48 1.72 -6.04 0.81
N GLN A 49 0.45 -5.98 0.39
CA GLN A 49 -0.62 -6.86 0.91
C GLN A 49 -0.96 -8.07 0.03
N THR A 50 -0.32 -8.22 -1.14
CA THR A 50 -0.54 -9.37 -2.03
C THR A 50 0.49 -10.44 -1.69
N ALA A 51 0.09 -11.47 -0.94
CA ALA A 51 0.95 -12.60 -0.59
C ALA A 51 1.39 -13.41 -1.83
N PRO A 52 2.53 -14.12 -1.75
CA PRO A 52 3.86 -13.56 -1.61
C PRO A 52 4.25 -12.80 -2.88
N GLN A 53 5.04 -11.73 -2.73
CA GLN A 53 5.70 -11.03 -3.84
C GLN A 53 6.81 -11.90 -4.45
N HIS A 54 6.47 -13.09 -4.93
CA HIS A 54 7.36 -13.88 -5.77
C HIS A 54 7.43 -13.22 -7.15
N LEU A 55 8.13 -12.09 -7.21
CA LEU A 55 8.79 -11.69 -8.45
C LEU A 55 9.88 -12.73 -8.69
N GLU A 56 9.51 -13.80 -9.38
CA GLU A 56 10.46 -14.81 -9.85
C GLU A 56 11.46 -14.13 -10.80
N GLY A 57 12.75 -14.42 -10.62
CA GLY A 57 13.76 -14.08 -11.62
C GLY A 57 14.90 -13.17 -11.17
N PHE A 58 14.88 -12.61 -9.96
CA PHE A 58 16.05 -11.87 -9.46
C PHE A 58 17.16 -12.86 -9.08
N LYS A 59 18.32 -12.71 -9.73
CA LYS A 59 19.49 -13.56 -9.52
C LYS A 59 20.70 -12.67 -9.27
N TRP A 60 21.09 -12.60 -8.02
CA TRP A 60 22.31 -11.91 -7.60
C TRP A 60 23.42 -12.92 -7.32
N ASN A 61 24.63 -12.55 -7.72
CA ASN A 61 25.84 -13.27 -7.31
C ASN A 61 26.49 -12.50 -6.18
N ASP A 62 27.13 -13.22 -5.26
CA ASP A 62 27.93 -12.60 -4.23
C ASP A 62 29.08 -11.79 -4.86
N ALA A 63 29.25 -10.58 -4.34
CA ALA A 63 30.21 -9.60 -4.81
C ALA A 63 31.69 -10.04 -4.69
N PHE A 64 31.97 -10.93 -3.74
CA PHE A 64 33.32 -11.29 -3.28
C PHE A 64 33.65 -12.78 -3.45
N GLU A 65 32.74 -13.57 -4.02
CA GLU A 65 32.98 -14.99 -4.33
C GLU A 65 34.21 -15.12 -5.25
N SER A 66 35.35 -15.51 -4.66
CA SER A 66 36.49 -16.00 -5.43
C SER A 66 36.09 -17.38 -5.94
N GLY A 67 36.09 -17.60 -7.26
CA GLY A 67 35.62 -18.83 -7.93
C GLY A 67 36.38 -20.13 -7.60
N LYS A 68 36.68 -20.39 -6.33
CA LYS A 68 37.32 -21.56 -5.74
C LYS A 68 36.33 -22.45 -4.98
N SER A 69 35.03 -22.15 -5.01
CA SER A 69 34.04 -23.13 -4.54
C SER A 69 33.93 -24.25 -5.59
N PHE A 70 34.62 -25.37 -5.33
CA PHE A 70 34.47 -26.62 -6.09
C PHE A 70 33.10 -27.29 -5.87
N PHE A 71 32.26 -26.73 -4.98
CA PHE A 71 30.88 -27.14 -4.74
C PHE A 71 29.96 -25.93 -4.85
N GLY A 72 29.37 -25.75 -6.04
CA GLY A 72 28.24 -24.85 -6.28
C GLY A 72 28.57 -23.36 -6.24
N LYS A 73 28.17 -22.63 -7.29
CA LYS A 73 27.96 -21.18 -7.19
C LYS A 73 26.88 -20.96 -6.16
N THR A 74 27.12 -20.14 -5.14
CA THR A 74 26.08 -19.80 -4.16
C THR A 74 25.13 -18.79 -4.82
N GLN A 75 24.27 -19.27 -5.72
CA GLN A 75 23.23 -18.47 -6.33
C GLN A 75 22.08 -18.35 -5.33
N ASN A 76 21.96 -17.19 -4.71
CA ASN A 76 20.75 -16.85 -3.96
C ASN A 76 19.68 -16.45 -4.98
N SER A 77 18.99 -17.46 -5.52
CA SER A 77 17.73 -17.31 -6.23
C SER A 77 16.64 -17.09 -5.20
N VAL A 78 16.62 -15.91 -4.57
CA VAL A 78 15.55 -15.52 -3.67
C VAL A 78 14.64 -14.57 -4.45
N SER A 79 13.41 -14.99 -4.66
CA SER A 79 12.34 -14.18 -5.25
C SER A 79 11.84 -13.19 -4.19
N ASP A 80 12.67 -12.19 -3.94
CA ASP A 80 12.48 -11.18 -2.89
C ASP A 80 12.87 -9.78 -3.39
N ILE A 81 11.88 -8.87 -3.40
CA ILE A 81 12.07 -7.47 -3.78
C ILE A 81 12.99 -6.71 -2.80
N PHE A 82 13.04 -7.12 -1.53
CA PHE A 82 13.90 -6.52 -0.52
C PHE A 82 15.36 -6.77 -0.90
N LEU A 83 15.69 -8.01 -1.29
CA LEU A 83 17.02 -8.36 -1.80
C LEU A 83 17.36 -7.61 -3.09
N GLU A 84 16.43 -7.49 -4.04
CA GLU A 84 16.65 -6.71 -5.27
C GLU A 84 16.99 -5.25 -4.94
N ARG A 85 16.18 -4.60 -4.11
CA ARG A 85 16.39 -3.21 -3.69
C ARG A 85 17.71 -3.04 -2.94
N ALA A 86 18.05 -3.97 -2.05
CA ALA A 86 19.31 -3.97 -1.33
C ALA A 86 20.50 -4.14 -2.28
N ALA A 87 20.44 -5.07 -3.23
CA ALA A 87 21.52 -5.31 -4.19
C ALA A 87 21.72 -4.12 -5.14
N VAL A 88 20.64 -3.47 -5.60
CA VAL A 88 20.71 -2.25 -6.40
C VAL A 88 21.38 -1.11 -5.62
N LEU A 89 20.99 -0.91 -4.36
CA LEU A 89 21.58 0.13 -3.51
C LEU A 89 23.05 -0.17 -3.16
N PHE A 90 23.40 -1.44 -2.95
CA PHE A 90 24.78 -1.89 -2.79
C PHE A 90 25.62 -1.57 -4.03
N ASN A 91 25.12 -1.88 -5.22
CA ASN A 91 25.81 -1.56 -6.48
C ASN A 91 25.95 -0.06 -6.72
N TYR A 92 24.93 0.73 -6.36
CA TYR A 92 25.04 2.19 -6.36
C TYR A 92 26.17 2.67 -5.44
N GLY A 93 26.20 2.20 -4.18
CA GLY A 93 27.29 2.49 -3.25
C GLY A 93 28.67 2.09 -3.80
N ALA A 94 28.76 0.92 -4.44
CA ALA A 94 29.97 0.42 -5.08
C ALA A 94 30.43 1.22 -6.30
N VAL A 95 29.51 1.83 -7.04
CA VAL A 95 29.84 2.68 -8.20
C VAL A 95 30.30 4.06 -7.72
N LEU A 96 29.63 4.63 -6.72
CA LEU A 96 30.08 5.88 -6.09
C LEU A 96 31.50 5.78 -5.56
N SER A 97 31.86 4.66 -4.90
CA SER A 97 33.23 4.44 -4.40
C SER A 97 34.25 4.32 -5.53
N GLN A 98 33.88 3.70 -6.66
CA GLN A 98 34.74 3.58 -7.84
C GLN A 98 34.98 4.93 -8.51
N ILE A 99 33.94 5.76 -8.68
CA ILE A 99 34.06 7.13 -9.22
C ILE A 99 34.93 7.99 -8.28
N ALA A 100 34.72 7.87 -6.97
CA ALA A 100 35.51 8.59 -5.97
C ALA A 100 37.00 8.19 -6.03
N ALA A 101 37.28 6.89 -6.19
CA ALA A 101 38.64 6.36 -6.27
C ALA A 101 39.33 6.62 -7.62
N SER A 102 38.59 6.93 -8.69
CA SER A 102 39.16 7.27 -10.00
C SER A 102 39.56 8.74 -10.13
N GLN A 103 39.13 9.60 -9.20
CA GLN A 103 39.51 11.02 -9.18
C GLN A 103 41.03 11.18 -9.12
N SER A 104 41.58 12.19 -9.79
CA SER A 104 43.03 12.40 -9.84
C SER A 104 43.61 13.03 -8.56
N PHE A 105 42.74 13.66 -7.75
CA PHE A 105 43.11 14.45 -6.55
C PHE A 105 44.11 15.58 -6.83
N LEU A 106 44.20 16.06 -8.07
CA LEU A 106 45.09 17.15 -8.46
C LEU A 106 44.45 18.52 -8.25
N THR A 107 43.12 18.60 -8.35
CA THR A 107 42.35 19.82 -8.13
C THR A 107 41.50 19.76 -6.85
N ASP A 108 41.13 20.93 -6.33
CA ASP A 108 40.22 21.04 -5.18
C ASP A 108 38.83 20.44 -5.49
N ASP A 109 38.33 20.67 -6.71
CA ASP A 109 37.01 20.18 -7.12
C ASP A 109 36.95 18.65 -7.20
N GLU A 110 37.98 18.00 -7.76
CA GLU A 110 38.07 16.53 -7.78
C GLU A 110 38.17 15.95 -6.36
N THR A 111 38.93 16.61 -5.47
CA THR A 111 39.10 16.15 -4.09
C THR A 111 37.81 16.29 -3.27
N LYS A 112 37.10 17.41 -3.43
CA LYS A 112 35.77 17.62 -2.86
C LYS A 112 34.76 16.61 -3.38
N THR A 113 34.80 16.34 -4.69
CA THR A 113 33.92 15.37 -5.34
C THR A 113 34.17 13.96 -4.81
N ALA A 114 35.43 13.51 -4.73
CA ALA A 114 35.79 12.23 -4.12
C ALA A 114 35.29 12.12 -2.67
N ALA A 115 35.54 13.15 -1.84
CA ALA A 115 35.08 13.16 -0.46
C ALA A 115 33.55 13.06 -0.35
N LYS A 116 32.81 13.76 -1.21
CA LYS A 116 31.34 13.69 -1.25
C LYS A 116 30.84 12.30 -1.66
N LEU A 117 31.40 11.73 -2.73
CA LEU A 117 30.99 10.42 -3.25
C LEU A 117 31.30 9.29 -2.26
N PHE A 118 32.44 9.34 -1.55
CA PHE A 118 32.74 8.40 -0.47
C PHE A 118 31.72 8.51 0.69
N GLN A 119 31.32 9.73 1.08
CA GLN A 119 30.29 9.91 2.12
C GLN A 119 28.92 9.37 1.70
N GLN A 120 28.54 9.55 0.43
CA GLN A 120 27.30 8.98 -0.13
C GLN A 120 27.37 7.45 -0.22
N SER A 121 28.51 6.89 -0.63
CA SER A 121 28.76 5.45 -0.64
C SER A 121 28.69 4.85 0.76
N ALA A 122 29.23 5.54 1.77
CA ALA A 122 29.12 5.11 3.16
C ALA A 122 27.66 5.01 3.61
N ALA A 123 26.85 6.03 3.29
CA ALA A 123 25.43 6.05 3.63
C ALA A 123 24.63 4.97 2.89
N ALA A 124 24.91 4.74 1.60
CA ALA A 124 24.29 3.68 0.82
C ALA A 124 24.53 2.31 1.46
N HIS A 125 25.77 2.00 1.88
CA HIS A 125 26.07 0.71 2.53
C HIS A 125 25.48 0.59 3.94
N LYS A 126 25.39 1.70 4.69
CA LYS A 126 24.82 1.70 6.04
C LYS A 126 23.30 1.49 6.05
N ASN A 127 22.60 1.95 5.01
CA ASN A 127 21.13 1.91 4.93
C ASN A 127 20.59 0.63 4.26
N LEU A 128 21.44 -0.36 4.01
CA LEU A 128 21.02 -1.65 3.49
C LEU A 128 20.35 -2.49 4.59
N THR A 129 19.30 -3.20 4.22
CA THR A 129 18.51 -4.08 5.09
C THR A 129 19.35 -5.28 5.57
N ASN A 130 18.84 -6.01 6.56
CA ASN A 130 19.51 -7.19 7.16
C ASN A 130 19.71 -8.37 6.20
N ASP A 131 19.23 -8.26 4.97
CA ASP A 131 19.28 -9.31 3.93
C ASP A 131 20.72 -9.55 3.41
N LEU A 132 21.62 -8.58 3.65
CA LEU A 132 23.05 -8.70 3.42
C LEU A 132 23.80 -8.74 4.76
N ASN A 133 24.97 -9.37 4.81
CA ASN A 133 25.75 -9.50 6.05
C ASN A 133 26.03 -8.10 6.68
N PRO A 134 25.43 -7.79 7.86
CA PRO A 134 25.51 -6.44 8.43
C PRO A 134 26.92 -6.03 8.83
N GLU A 135 27.77 -6.97 9.24
CA GLU A 135 29.15 -6.69 9.63
C GLU A 135 29.99 -6.29 8.41
N THR A 136 29.77 -6.95 7.27
CA THR A 136 30.41 -6.60 6.00
C THR A 136 29.97 -5.21 5.51
N LEU A 137 28.68 -4.90 5.63
CA LEU A 137 28.13 -3.59 5.26
C LEU A 137 28.67 -2.46 6.16
N LEU A 138 28.77 -2.71 7.46
CA LEU A 138 29.38 -1.77 8.40
C LEU A 138 30.86 -1.54 8.07
N ALA A 139 31.60 -2.60 7.75
CA ALA A 139 32.99 -2.49 7.31
C ALA A 139 33.11 -1.62 6.05
N PHE A 140 32.25 -1.82 5.04
CA PHE A 140 32.21 -0.95 3.87
C PHE A 140 31.95 0.51 4.22
N SER A 141 30.93 0.79 5.03
CA SER A 141 30.63 2.14 5.49
C SER A 141 31.85 2.78 6.18
N ASN A 142 32.53 2.05 7.06
CA ASN A 142 33.72 2.53 7.77
C ASN A 142 34.90 2.79 6.83
N ILE A 143 35.15 1.91 5.85
CA ILE A 143 36.19 2.11 4.83
C ILE A 143 35.91 3.39 4.04
N MET A 144 34.67 3.59 3.59
CA MET A 144 34.29 4.77 2.80
C MET A 144 34.44 6.07 3.62
N LEU A 145 34.07 6.07 4.90
CA LEU A 145 34.30 7.22 5.79
C LEU A 145 35.80 7.50 5.99
N ALA A 146 36.61 6.47 6.17
CA ALA A 146 38.06 6.61 6.28
C ALA A 146 38.66 7.24 5.00
N GLN A 147 38.23 6.77 3.82
CA GLN A 147 38.65 7.33 2.53
C GLN A 147 38.19 8.76 2.32
N SER A 148 36.98 9.12 2.75
CA SER A 148 36.52 10.51 2.72
C SER A 148 37.37 11.41 3.63
N GLN A 149 37.69 10.96 4.84
CA GLN A 149 38.54 11.70 5.76
C GLN A 149 39.97 11.84 5.23
N GLU A 150 40.50 10.80 4.57
CA GLU A 150 41.77 10.87 3.83
C GLU A 150 41.72 11.93 2.72
N ALA A 151 40.64 12.03 1.95
CA ALA A 151 40.50 13.06 0.93
C ALA A 151 40.55 14.48 1.54
N PHE A 152 39.90 14.70 2.69
CA PHE A 152 40.02 15.96 3.43
C PHE A 152 41.45 16.23 3.93
N TYR A 153 42.17 15.19 4.37
CA TYR A 153 43.58 15.34 4.74
C TYR A 153 44.44 15.74 3.53
N ARG A 154 44.28 15.05 2.39
CA ARG A 154 45.04 15.36 1.15
C ARG A 154 44.84 16.80 0.73
N LYS A 155 43.59 17.27 0.78
CA LYS A 155 43.26 18.68 0.55
C LYS A 155 44.00 19.60 1.52
N ALA A 156 43.83 19.38 2.83
CA ALA A 156 44.45 20.21 3.86
C ALA A 156 45.98 20.26 3.73
N TYR A 157 46.60 19.13 3.36
CA TYR A 157 48.04 19.01 3.13
C TYR A 157 48.48 19.77 1.88
N ALA A 158 47.75 19.63 0.76
CA ALA A 158 48.02 20.37 -0.48
C ALA A 158 47.85 21.90 -0.30
N GLU A 159 46.89 22.33 0.51
CA GLU A 159 46.67 23.74 0.90
C GLU A 159 47.69 24.24 1.94
N LYS A 160 48.61 23.38 2.40
CA LYS A 160 49.64 23.69 3.40
C LYS A 160 49.03 24.29 4.68
N LEU A 161 47.92 23.74 5.15
CA LEU A 161 47.34 24.16 6.43
C LEU A 161 48.34 23.96 7.57
N ASN A 162 48.19 24.74 8.64
CA ASN A 162 49.12 24.67 9.76
C ASN A 162 49.13 23.29 10.44
N PRO A 163 50.22 22.92 11.14
CA PRO A 163 50.34 21.61 11.79
C PRO A 163 49.21 21.29 12.78
N LYS A 164 48.66 22.30 13.46
CA LYS A 164 47.52 22.13 14.41
C LYS A 164 46.23 21.70 13.71
N ALA A 165 46.03 22.06 12.45
CA ALA A 165 44.91 21.60 11.64
C ALA A 165 45.19 20.20 11.09
N LEU A 166 46.37 19.99 10.50
CA LEU A 166 46.76 18.72 9.88
C LEU A 166 46.74 17.55 10.87
N VAL A 167 47.23 17.76 12.10
CA VAL A 167 47.21 16.75 13.16
C VAL A 167 45.79 16.26 13.47
N LYS A 168 44.81 17.17 13.50
CA LYS A 168 43.41 16.83 13.83
C LYS A 168 42.76 15.97 12.75
N VAL A 169 43.01 16.32 11.49
CA VAL A 169 42.43 15.63 10.33
C VAL A 169 43.09 14.26 10.16
N ALA A 170 44.42 14.18 10.28
CA ALA A 170 45.18 12.93 10.18
C ALA A 170 44.87 11.96 11.33
N ALA A 171 44.77 12.45 12.57
CA ALA A 171 44.41 11.62 13.72
C ALA A 171 43.00 11.01 13.57
N GLN A 172 42.05 11.77 13.02
CA GLN A 172 40.73 11.23 12.73
C GLN A 172 40.74 10.21 11.59
N ALA A 173 41.55 10.42 10.55
CA ALA A 173 41.70 9.44 9.46
C ALA A 173 42.28 8.11 9.99
N ALA A 174 43.26 8.19 10.90
CA ALA A 174 43.82 7.05 11.60
C ALA A 174 42.77 6.28 12.41
N ASP A 175 41.92 6.99 13.17
CA ASP A 175 40.85 6.37 13.96
C ASP A 175 39.83 5.67 13.05
N PHE A 176 39.43 6.29 11.94
CA PHE A 176 38.51 5.64 10.99
C PHE A 176 39.10 4.42 10.30
N TYR A 177 40.37 4.45 9.88
CA TYR A 177 41.02 3.26 9.32
C TYR A 177 41.22 2.16 10.35
N SER A 178 41.52 2.52 11.60
CA SER A 178 41.63 1.55 12.70
C SER A 178 40.29 0.88 12.98
N GLU A 179 39.20 1.65 12.98
CA GLU A 179 37.84 1.12 13.17
C GLU A 179 37.43 0.23 11.99
N ALA A 180 37.67 0.67 10.76
CA ALA A 180 37.45 -0.16 9.57
C ALA A 180 38.22 -1.49 9.65
N SER A 181 39.49 -1.46 10.08
CA SER A 181 40.30 -2.67 10.26
C SER A 181 39.69 -3.63 11.27
N LYS A 182 39.22 -3.12 12.43
CA LYS A 182 38.57 -3.94 13.47
C LYS A 182 37.29 -4.58 12.96
N THR A 183 36.44 -3.82 12.26
CA THR A 183 35.19 -4.37 11.69
C THR A 183 35.49 -5.43 10.63
N MET A 184 36.49 -5.22 9.77
CA MET A 184 36.91 -6.22 8.78
C MET A 184 37.47 -7.49 9.42
N ASP A 185 38.12 -7.40 10.58
CA ASP A 185 38.64 -8.57 11.29
C ASP A 185 37.53 -9.51 11.80
N LEU A 186 36.32 -8.99 12.07
CA LEU A 186 35.15 -9.81 12.41
C LEU A 186 34.75 -10.74 11.25
N THR A 187 34.92 -10.26 10.01
CA THR A 187 34.59 -10.97 8.77
C THR A 187 35.83 -11.31 7.95
N LYS A 188 36.98 -11.55 8.60
CA LYS A 188 38.30 -11.66 7.96
C LYS A 188 38.38 -12.63 6.78
N ASN A 189 37.65 -13.74 6.85
CA ASN A 189 37.63 -14.78 5.81
C ASN A 189 36.94 -14.33 4.50
N TYR A 190 36.12 -13.28 4.53
CA TYR A 190 35.47 -12.70 3.36
C TYR A 190 36.38 -11.74 2.59
N TRP A 191 37.41 -11.21 3.24
CA TRP A 191 38.27 -10.19 2.66
C TRP A 191 39.52 -10.76 1.99
N LYS A 192 39.87 -10.21 0.84
CA LYS A 192 41.18 -10.47 0.23
C LYS A 192 42.29 -9.95 1.15
N LYS A 193 43.39 -10.71 1.25
CA LYS A 193 44.53 -10.36 2.12
C LYS A 193 45.09 -8.97 1.84
N GLU A 194 45.08 -8.57 0.57
CA GLU A 194 45.52 -7.25 0.11
C GLU A 194 44.67 -6.12 0.70
N TRP A 195 43.37 -6.34 0.90
CA TRP A 195 42.46 -5.34 1.47
C TRP A 195 42.74 -5.16 2.96
N LEU A 196 42.85 -6.27 3.70
CA LEU A 196 43.21 -6.27 5.12
C LEU A 196 44.55 -5.54 5.34
N ASN A 197 45.55 -5.84 4.52
CA ASN A 197 46.85 -5.16 4.56
C ASN A 197 46.72 -3.67 4.24
N THR A 198 45.92 -3.31 3.24
CA THR A 198 45.74 -1.91 2.83
C THR A 198 45.11 -1.07 3.93
N ILE A 199 44.02 -1.54 4.52
CA ILE A 199 43.29 -0.82 5.57
C ILE A 199 44.13 -0.71 6.85
N ALA A 200 44.71 -1.81 7.32
CA ALA A 200 45.60 -1.78 8.49
C ALA A 200 46.87 -0.95 8.23
N GLY A 201 47.44 -1.03 7.03
CA GLY A 201 48.60 -0.25 6.62
C GLY A 201 48.32 1.25 6.61
N LYS A 202 47.17 1.66 6.07
CA LYS A 202 46.72 3.06 6.10
C LYS A 202 46.43 3.55 7.52
N ALA A 203 45.90 2.71 8.41
CA ALA A 203 45.75 3.05 9.82
C ALA A 203 47.10 3.44 10.43
N PHE A 204 48.13 2.59 10.30
CA PHE A 204 49.49 2.90 10.79
C PHE A 204 50.11 4.12 10.10
N GLY A 205 49.90 4.28 8.79
CA GLY A 205 50.40 5.42 8.03
C GLY A 205 49.83 6.75 8.54
N PHE A 206 48.51 6.83 8.73
CA PHE A 206 47.86 8.03 9.27
C PHE A 206 48.18 8.27 10.74
N GLN A 207 48.40 7.23 11.55
CA GLN A 207 48.90 7.39 12.92
C GLN A 207 50.30 8.05 12.90
N ALA A 208 51.19 7.59 12.02
CA ALA A 208 52.52 8.19 11.87
C ALA A 208 52.44 9.65 11.42
N ILE A 209 51.63 9.94 10.40
CA ILE A 209 51.40 11.30 9.90
C ILE A 209 50.81 12.21 10.99
N ALA A 210 49.89 11.71 11.81
CA ALA A 210 49.33 12.47 12.93
C ALA A 210 50.42 12.80 13.97
N GLU A 211 51.24 11.81 14.36
CA GLU A 211 52.36 12.04 15.29
C GLU A 211 53.39 13.02 14.73
N PHE A 212 53.66 12.97 13.43
CA PHE A 212 54.52 13.92 12.74
C PHE A 212 54.02 15.35 12.84
N HIS A 213 52.75 15.61 12.51
CA HIS A 213 52.18 16.95 12.66
C HIS A 213 52.10 17.37 14.12
N GLY A 214 51.83 16.44 15.05
CA GLY A 214 51.97 16.69 16.48
C GLY A 214 53.37 17.13 16.88
N ALA A 215 54.40 16.49 16.32
CA ALA A 215 55.79 16.86 16.53
C ALA A 215 56.13 18.24 15.92
N GLN A 216 55.54 18.59 14.77
CA GLN A 216 55.66 19.93 14.20
C GLN A 216 55.01 21.00 15.07
N VAL A 217 53.89 20.71 15.76
CA VAL A 217 53.31 21.64 16.75
C VAL A 217 54.27 21.88 17.92
N HIS A 218 54.93 20.84 18.43
CA HIS A 218 55.96 20.99 19.46
C HIS A 218 57.19 21.74 18.94
N TRP A 219 57.54 21.58 17.66
CA TRP A 219 58.60 22.36 17.02
C TRP A 219 58.32 23.86 17.04
N GLU A 220 57.10 24.28 16.68
CA GLU A 220 56.68 25.68 16.71
C GLU A 220 56.76 26.29 18.13
N ARG A 221 56.76 25.45 19.17
CA ARG A 221 56.87 25.84 20.58
C ARG A 221 58.29 25.69 21.15
N HIS A 222 59.24 25.26 20.33
CA HIS A 222 60.61 24.95 20.74
C HIS A 222 60.71 23.81 21.79
N GLU A 223 59.72 22.92 21.82
CA GLU A 223 59.63 21.75 22.72
C GLU A 223 60.33 20.54 22.07
N VAL A 224 61.68 20.54 22.09
CA VAL A 224 62.51 19.55 21.35
C VAL A 224 62.36 18.13 21.89
N GLY A 225 62.20 17.95 23.20
CA GLY A 225 62.06 16.63 23.83
C GLY A 225 60.78 15.92 23.38
N GLU A 226 59.65 16.59 23.52
CA GLU A 226 58.32 16.15 23.11
C GLU A 226 58.29 15.88 21.60
N ARG A 227 58.85 16.79 20.80
CA ARG A 227 59.01 16.61 19.35
C ARG A 227 59.73 15.30 19.03
N LEU A 228 60.87 15.05 19.64
CA LEU A 228 61.69 13.86 19.36
C LEU A 228 60.98 12.57 19.82
N SER A 229 60.29 12.62 20.96
CA SER A 229 59.48 11.50 21.47
C SER A 229 58.37 11.09 20.49
N ARG A 230 57.61 12.06 19.95
CA ARG A 230 56.60 11.80 18.91
C ARG A 230 57.20 11.31 17.59
N LEU A 231 58.28 11.92 17.11
CA LEU A 231 58.94 11.49 15.86
C LEU A 231 59.48 10.07 15.95
N LYS A 232 60.02 9.68 17.11
CA LYS A 232 60.45 8.29 17.35
C LYS A 232 59.27 7.33 17.22
N HIS A 233 58.13 7.63 17.85
CA HIS A 233 56.93 6.81 17.71
C HIS A 233 56.41 6.78 16.26
N SER A 234 56.44 7.92 15.56
CA SER A 234 56.09 8.01 14.15
C SER A 234 56.94 7.08 13.26
N ILE A 235 58.25 6.98 13.50
CA ILE A 235 59.13 6.06 12.76
C ILE A 235 58.74 4.60 13.02
N ASP A 236 58.46 4.21 14.26
CA ASP A 236 58.01 2.85 14.59
C ASP A 236 56.70 2.49 13.86
N LEU A 237 55.78 3.45 13.72
CA LEU A 237 54.53 3.30 12.98
C LEU A 237 54.76 3.19 11.47
N VAL A 238 55.68 3.98 10.90
CA VAL A 238 56.10 3.88 9.50
C VAL A 238 56.62 2.46 9.18
N GLU A 239 57.44 1.87 10.06
CA GLU A 239 57.94 0.51 9.86
C GLU A 239 56.83 -0.55 9.90
N LYS A 240 55.79 -0.35 10.73
CA LYS A 240 54.60 -1.21 10.72
C LYS A 240 53.79 -1.05 9.42
N MET A 241 53.71 0.17 8.88
CA MET A 241 53.01 0.45 7.63
C MET A 241 53.75 -0.12 6.40
N LYS A 242 55.09 0.04 6.32
CA LYS A 242 55.94 -0.48 5.22
C LYS A 242 55.83 -1.99 5.04
N ARG A 243 55.51 -2.75 6.10
CA ARG A 243 55.26 -4.21 6.03
C ARG A 243 53.95 -4.59 5.33
N ARG A 244 53.06 -3.63 5.06
CA ARG A 244 51.70 -3.86 4.57
C ARG A 244 51.38 -3.14 3.26
N LEU A 245 51.96 -1.95 3.05
CA LEU A 245 51.72 -1.13 1.87
C LEU A 245 52.90 -1.17 0.89
N ALA A 246 52.63 -0.82 -0.35
CA ALA A 246 53.67 -0.64 -1.36
C ALA A 246 54.61 0.53 -1.00
N PRO A 247 55.91 0.48 -1.34
CA PRO A 247 56.88 1.52 -1.01
C PRO A 247 56.56 2.93 -1.54
N SER A 248 55.68 3.04 -2.54
CA SER A 248 55.18 4.31 -3.09
C SER A 248 54.16 5.01 -2.20
N SER A 249 53.56 4.30 -1.23
CA SER A 249 52.50 4.83 -0.37
C SER A 249 53.05 5.85 0.63
N PHE A 250 52.41 7.01 0.73
CA PHE A 250 52.81 8.12 1.64
C PHE A 250 54.28 8.56 1.49
N ARG A 251 54.87 8.40 0.30
CA ARG A 251 56.31 8.61 0.07
C ARG A 251 56.80 9.99 0.53
N GLU A 252 56.03 11.04 0.23
CA GLU A 252 56.37 12.42 0.61
C GLU A 252 56.36 12.58 2.14
N GLN A 253 55.28 12.15 2.79
CA GLN A 253 55.13 12.26 4.24
C GLN A 253 56.18 11.43 4.99
N ILE A 254 56.50 10.23 4.51
CA ILE A 254 57.58 9.40 5.09
C ILE A 254 58.92 10.11 4.99
N SER A 255 59.24 10.70 3.83
CA SER A 255 60.49 11.46 3.64
C SER A 255 60.56 12.65 4.60
N GLU A 256 59.46 13.36 4.82
CA GLU A 256 59.37 14.46 5.78
C GLU A 256 59.59 13.99 7.22
N ILE A 257 58.98 12.85 7.61
CA ILE A 257 59.14 12.23 8.93
C ILE A 257 60.60 11.85 9.17
N GLU A 258 61.22 11.14 8.23
CA GLU A 258 62.60 10.67 8.34
C GLU A 258 63.59 11.86 8.41
N HIS A 259 63.36 12.90 7.59
CA HIS A 259 64.13 14.13 7.64
C HIS A 259 63.97 14.86 8.98
N ALA A 260 62.73 15.07 9.42
CA ALA A 260 62.43 15.75 10.69
C ALA A 260 63.02 15.01 11.89
N TYR A 261 63.01 13.68 11.90
CA TYR A 261 63.61 12.86 12.95
C TYR A 261 65.14 13.00 12.96
N LYS A 262 65.78 12.95 11.79
CA LYS A 262 67.24 13.13 11.66
C LYS A 262 67.69 14.51 12.14
N GLU A 263 66.97 15.56 11.75
CA GLU A 263 67.28 16.94 12.19
C GLU A 263 67.09 17.11 13.69
N SER A 264 66.01 16.58 14.26
CA SER A 264 65.73 16.70 15.70
C SER A 264 66.76 15.94 16.54
N THR A 265 67.22 14.78 16.06
CA THR A 265 68.22 13.96 16.76
C THR A 265 69.55 14.70 16.88
N LYS A 266 69.97 15.45 15.85
CA LYS A 266 71.21 16.25 15.88
C LYS A 266 71.25 17.27 17.01
N LEU A 267 70.10 17.85 17.36
CA LEU A 267 69.98 18.88 18.40
C LEU A 267 70.20 18.34 19.82
N VAL A 268 70.17 17.01 20.00
CA VAL A 268 70.34 16.34 21.29
C VAL A 268 71.68 15.60 21.39
N ILE A 269 72.50 15.61 20.33
CA ILE A 269 73.89 15.11 20.34
C ILE A 269 74.75 16.05 21.22
N PRO A 270 75.72 15.54 22.01
CA PRO A 270 76.50 16.33 22.96
C PRO A 270 77.12 17.63 22.42
N SER A 271 77.49 17.68 21.13
CA SER A 271 78.03 18.87 20.47
C SER A 271 77.05 20.04 20.32
N TYR A 272 75.73 19.77 20.38
CA TYR A 272 74.64 20.77 20.31
C TYR A 272 73.78 20.79 21.59
N ALA A 273 73.96 19.80 22.48
CA ALA A 273 73.16 19.59 23.69
C ALA A 273 73.25 20.73 24.72
N PHE A 274 74.32 21.54 24.68
CA PHE A 274 74.55 22.67 25.60
C PHE A 274 73.48 23.77 25.46
N GLN A 275 72.78 23.85 24.32
CA GLN A 275 71.76 24.86 24.07
C GLN A 275 70.33 24.39 24.44
N TYR A 276 70.06 23.08 24.51
CA TYR A 276 68.69 22.58 24.55
C TYR A 276 68.30 21.78 25.79
N HIS A 277 69.24 21.24 26.60
CA HIS A 277 69.01 20.52 27.87
C HIS A 277 67.65 19.79 28.03
N ALA A 278 67.13 19.20 26.94
CA ALA A 278 65.76 18.76 26.89
C ALA A 278 65.71 17.29 27.29
N ARG A 279 65.10 16.99 28.43
CA ARG A 279 64.75 15.63 28.79
C ARG A 279 63.75 15.11 27.77
N ILE A 280 64.07 14.03 27.07
CA ILE A 280 63.13 13.37 26.16
C ILE A 280 62.08 12.66 27.04
N PRO A 281 60.81 13.10 27.01
CA PRO A 281 59.75 12.47 27.80
C PRO A 281 59.38 11.11 27.20
N ASP A 282 58.87 10.22 28.06
CA ASP A 282 58.27 8.97 27.61
C ASP A 282 57.03 9.26 26.76
N TYR A 283 56.84 8.48 25.68
CA TYR A 283 55.75 8.70 24.73
C TYR A 283 54.37 8.57 25.40
N PHE A 284 54.20 7.63 26.33
CA PHE A 284 52.93 7.43 27.03
C PHE A 284 52.60 8.55 28.02
N GLY A 285 53.57 9.41 28.35
CA GLY A 285 53.36 10.63 29.12
C GLY A 285 52.90 11.84 28.30
N LEU A 286 52.86 11.74 26.97
CA LEU A 286 52.44 12.84 26.09
C LEU A 286 50.91 12.93 26.00
N PRO A 287 50.35 14.14 25.79
CA PRO A 287 48.92 14.32 25.61
C PRO A 287 48.43 13.63 24.32
N ALA A 288 47.23 13.07 24.36
CA ALA A 288 46.60 12.49 23.19
C ALA A 288 46.41 13.53 22.07
N LEU A 289 46.56 13.10 20.82
CA LEU A 289 46.35 13.98 19.67
C LEU A 289 44.85 14.36 19.55
N PRO A 290 44.53 15.62 19.24
CA PRO A 290 43.16 16.05 19.00
C PRO A 290 42.64 15.47 17.67
N ARG A 291 41.31 15.33 17.54
CA ARG A 291 40.65 14.82 16.32
C ARG A 291 39.71 15.86 15.73
N ALA A 292 39.53 15.84 14.42
CA ALA A 292 38.48 16.59 13.72
C ALA A 292 37.77 15.72 12.68
N THR A 293 36.50 15.40 12.94
CA THR A 293 35.63 14.64 12.05
C THR A 293 35.01 15.54 10.98
N LEU A 294 35.48 15.38 9.73
CA LEU A 294 34.97 16.11 8.57
C LEU A 294 34.09 15.21 7.70
N ALA A 295 34.43 13.91 7.61
CA ALA A 295 33.63 12.93 6.90
C ALA A 295 32.43 12.45 7.73
N LYS A 296 31.23 12.45 7.15
CA LYS A 296 30.01 11.91 7.76
C LYS A 296 29.21 11.11 6.73
N ALA A 297 28.58 10.03 7.16
CA ALA A 297 27.61 9.32 6.33
C ALA A 297 26.37 10.21 6.21
N VAL A 298 26.18 10.87 5.07
CA VAL A 298 25.06 11.77 4.85
C VAL A 298 23.81 10.94 4.57
N PRO A 299 22.72 11.07 5.37
CA PRO A 299 21.50 10.33 5.13
C PRO A 299 21.00 10.51 3.70
N VAL A 300 20.61 9.39 3.09
CA VAL A 300 20.04 9.36 1.76
C VAL A 300 18.64 9.97 1.82
N THR A 301 18.43 11.12 1.19
CA THR A 301 17.09 11.69 0.98
C THR A 301 16.40 10.98 -0.18
N GLN A 302 15.21 10.44 0.04
CA GLN A 302 14.38 9.87 -1.02
C GLN A 302 13.45 10.94 -1.63
N PRO A 303 13.16 10.89 -2.94
CA PRO A 303 13.71 9.97 -3.94
C PRO A 303 15.19 10.28 -4.24
N LEU A 304 15.97 9.24 -4.52
CA LEU A 304 17.39 9.35 -4.84
C LEU A 304 17.66 9.97 -6.22
N TYR A 305 16.80 9.69 -7.19
CA TYR A 305 16.89 10.18 -8.55
C TYR A 305 16.35 11.62 -8.64
N PRO A 306 17.15 12.59 -9.12
CA PRO A 306 16.68 13.94 -9.33
C PRO A 306 15.54 13.98 -10.35
N GLY A 307 14.40 14.57 -9.98
CA GLY A 307 13.22 14.64 -10.86
C GLY A 307 12.51 13.29 -11.05
N PHE A 308 12.56 12.43 -10.03
CA PHE A 308 11.86 11.15 -10.03
C PHE A 308 10.38 11.29 -10.40
N LYS A 309 9.94 10.42 -11.31
CA LYS A 309 8.55 10.29 -11.74
C LYS A 309 8.09 8.87 -11.48
N ASP A 310 7.06 8.72 -10.66
CA ASP A 310 6.46 7.43 -10.36
C ASP A 310 5.65 6.90 -11.57
N LEU A 311 6.14 5.83 -12.18
CA LEU A 311 5.49 5.14 -13.29
C LEU A 311 4.18 4.47 -12.88
N PHE A 312 4.02 4.12 -11.61
CA PHE A 312 2.83 3.44 -11.10
C PHE A 312 1.85 4.40 -10.44
N SER A 313 2.03 5.72 -10.54
CA SER A 313 1.17 6.73 -9.91
C SER A 313 -0.34 6.48 -10.04
N SER A 314 -0.79 5.94 -11.18
CA SER A 314 -2.20 5.59 -11.45
C SER A 314 -2.70 4.27 -10.83
N VAL A 315 -1.81 3.41 -10.32
CA VAL A 315 -2.15 2.09 -9.78
C VAL A 315 -2.71 2.23 -8.37
N VAL A 316 -3.96 1.82 -8.15
CA VAL A 316 -4.56 1.84 -6.81
C VAL A 316 -3.95 0.72 -5.94
N THR A 317 -3.62 1.04 -4.68
CA THR A 317 -3.02 0.06 -3.76
C THR A 317 -4.06 -0.88 -3.16
N SER A 318 -3.64 -2.06 -2.73
CA SER A 318 -4.52 -3.00 -2.00
C SER A 318 -5.10 -2.38 -0.73
N SER A 319 -4.30 -1.58 0.00
CA SER A 319 -4.77 -0.84 1.17
C SER A 319 -5.90 0.13 0.82
N SER A 320 -5.75 0.90 -0.26
CA SER A 320 -6.80 1.82 -0.73
C SER A 320 -8.07 1.07 -1.17
N MET A 321 -7.93 -0.08 -1.83
CA MET A 321 -9.08 -0.93 -2.19
C MET A 321 -9.81 -1.47 -0.94
N LEU A 322 -9.06 -1.90 0.08
CA LEU A 322 -9.62 -2.39 1.34
C LEU A 322 -10.35 -1.27 2.10
N ALA A 323 -9.73 -0.09 2.19
CA ALA A 323 -10.33 1.09 2.80
C ALA A 323 -11.62 1.50 2.06
N MET A 324 -11.62 1.49 0.73
CA MET A 324 -12.81 1.77 -0.08
C MET A 324 -13.93 0.74 0.15
N LYS A 325 -13.58 -0.54 0.19
CA LYS A 325 -14.55 -1.61 0.50
C LYS A 325 -15.15 -1.43 1.89
N LYS A 326 -14.34 -1.06 2.88
CA LYS A 326 -14.79 -0.80 4.25
C LYS A 326 -15.70 0.42 4.31
N PHE A 327 -15.31 1.52 3.68
CA PHE A 327 -16.14 2.71 3.51
C PHE A 327 -17.51 2.36 2.92
N GLU A 328 -17.54 1.63 1.79
CA GLU A 328 -18.79 1.22 1.14
C GLU A 328 -19.64 0.32 2.05
N THR A 329 -19.01 -0.61 2.77
CA THR A 329 -19.72 -1.49 3.72
C THR A 329 -20.37 -0.69 4.85
N MET A 330 -19.61 0.18 5.52
CA MET A 330 -20.11 0.99 6.65
C MET A 330 -21.20 1.98 6.22
N LYS A 331 -21.02 2.64 5.07
CA LYS A 331 -22.04 3.54 4.50
C LYS A 331 -23.32 2.78 4.18
N THR A 332 -23.22 1.66 3.45
CA THR A 332 -24.39 0.90 3.00
C THR A 332 -25.16 0.27 4.17
N GLU A 333 -24.47 -0.19 5.21
CA GLU A 333 -25.10 -0.72 6.43
C GLU A 333 -25.91 0.36 7.15
N ARG A 334 -25.31 1.51 7.46
CA ARG A 334 -26.01 2.61 8.16
C ARG A 334 -27.21 3.15 7.38
N LEU A 335 -27.05 3.38 6.07
CA LEU A 335 -28.15 3.86 5.24
C LEU A 335 -29.28 2.82 5.13
N ARG A 336 -28.95 1.52 5.11
CA ARG A 336 -29.95 0.44 5.12
C ARG A 336 -30.70 0.41 6.45
N THR A 337 -30.00 0.51 7.59
CA THR A 337 -30.63 0.60 8.91
C THR A 337 -31.65 1.74 9.00
N GLU A 338 -31.29 2.94 8.55
CA GLU A 338 -32.22 4.09 8.58
C GLU A 338 -33.39 3.92 7.60
N LYS A 339 -33.17 3.32 6.43
CA LYS A 339 -34.23 2.99 5.47
C LYS A 339 -35.24 2.00 6.04
N ASP A 340 -34.74 0.93 6.66
CA ASP A 340 -35.57 -0.12 7.25
C ASP A 340 -36.35 0.45 8.44
N ARG A 341 -35.70 1.23 9.31
CA ARG A 341 -36.35 1.91 10.45
C ARG A 341 -37.46 2.86 9.99
N LEU A 342 -37.24 3.63 8.92
CA LEU A 342 -38.27 4.53 8.39
C LEU A 342 -39.46 3.76 7.78
N SER A 343 -39.19 2.62 7.14
CA SER A 343 -40.21 1.78 6.52
C SER A 343 -41.09 1.10 7.57
N GLU A 344 -40.48 0.47 8.57
CA GLU A 344 -41.18 -0.17 9.70
C GLU A 344 -42.08 0.82 10.45
N GLN A 345 -41.57 2.02 10.75
CA GLN A 345 -42.38 3.06 11.40
C GLN A 345 -43.55 3.53 10.54
N THR A 346 -43.40 3.52 9.22
CA THR A 346 -44.50 3.86 8.29
C THR A 346 -45.57 2.77 8.28
N GLU A 347 -45.17 1.50 8.30
CA GLU A 347 -46.09 0.37 8.39
C GLU A 347 -46.88 0.38 9.70
N LEU A 348 -46.22 0.66 10.83
CA LEU A 348 -46.88 0.80 12.13
C LEU A 348 -47.94 1.91 12.11
N MET A 349 -47.62 3.08 11.53
CA MET A 349 -48.56 4.19 11.39
C MET A 349 -49.74 3.83 10.48
N ASP A 350 -49.49 3.18 9.35
CA ASP A 350 -50.53 2.72 8.41
C ASP A 350 -51.48 1.71 9.07
N GLY A 351 -50.95 0.76 9.86
CA GLY A 351 -51.73 -0.24 10.59
C GLY A 351 -52.69 0.39 11.61
N ILE A 352 -52.23 1.39 12.36
CA ILE A 352 -53.07 2.08 13.35
C ILE A 352 -54.10 2.97 12.66
N VAL A 353 -53.73 3.69 11.59
CA VAL A 353 -54.68 4.50 10.81
C VAL A 353 -55.77 3.62 10.17
N ALA A 354 -55.43 2.42 9.69
CA ALA A 354 -56.38 1.47 9.14
C ALA A 354 -57.40 0.96 10.19
N SER A 355 -56.99 0.85 11.45
CA SER A 355 -57.86 0.40 12.55
C SER A 355 -59.00 1.38 12.91
N LEU A 356 -58.93 2.64 12.46
CA LEU A 356 -59.86 3.72 12.82
C LEU A 356 -61.13 3.82 11.95
N ASN A 357 -61.31 2.88 11.02
CA ASN A 357 -62.52 2.56 10.23
C ASN A 357 -63.58 3.68 10.05
N VAL A 358 -63.29 4.68 9.20
CA VAL A 358 -64.21 5.78 8.85
C VAL A 358 -65.08 5.43 7.62
N PRO A 359 -66.37 5.82 7.54
CA PRO A 359 -67.29 5.37 6.48
C PRO A 359 -67.12 6.02 5.10
N ASP A 360 -67.47 5.20 4.09
CA ASP A 360 -68.24 5.52 2.88
C ASP A 360 -67.61 6.33 1.72
N VAL A 361 -66.41 5.95 1.30
CA VAL A 361 -65.94 6.09 -0.10
C VAL A 361 -65.11 4.84 -0.41
N LEU A 362 -65.03 4.40 -1.69
CA LEU A 362 -64.01 3.42 -2.12
C LEU A 362 -62.68 3.81 -1.44
N PRO A 363 -62.10 2.97 -0.55
CA PRO A 363 -61.01 3.43 0.30
C PRO A 363 -59.93 4.06 -0.57
N GLU A 364 -59.55 5.30 -0.27
CA GLU A 364 -58.52 6.01 -1.06
C GLU A 364 -57.23 5.19 -1.12
N GLU A 365 -56.98 4.36 -0.11
CA GLU A 365 -55.87 3.41 -0.10
C GLU A 365 -56.00 2.35 -1.22
N VAL A 366 -57.18 1.78 -1.45
CA VAL A 366 -57.42 0.83 -2.56
C VAL A 366 -57.29 1.53 -3.92
N LYS A 367 -57.74 2.79 -4.03
CA LYS A 367 -57.53 3.59 -5.25
C LYS A 367 -56.06 3.85 -5.51
N ARG A 368 -55.31 4.24 -4.48
CA ARG A 368 -53.85 4.49 -4.55
C ARG A 368 -53.10 3.21 -4.93
N LYS A 369 -53.41 2.09 -4.29
CA LYS A 369 -52.85 0.77 -4.59
C LYS A 369 -53.13 0.35 -6.04
N SER A 370 -54.38 0.46 -6.50
CA SER A 370 -54.75 0.23 -7.90
C SER A 370 -54.03 1.17 -8.87
N ALA A 371 -53.92 2.47 -8.54
CA ALA A 371 -53.19 3.44 -9.36
C ALA A 371 -51.71 3.07 -9.49
N LYS A 372 -51.07 2.62 -8.39
CA LYS A 372 -49.66 2.19 -8.40
C LYS A 372 -49.44 0.94 -9.24
N VAL A 373 -50.31 -0.08 -9.07
CA VAL A 373 -50.31 -1.30 -9.90
C VAL A 373 -50.46 -0.94 -11.38
N LYS A 374 -51.37 -0.03 -11.73
CA LYS A 374 -51.56 0.43 -13.11
C LYS A 374 -50.37 1.23 -13.65
N SER A 375 -49.80 2.15 -12.87
CA SER A 375 -48.62 2.91 -13.28
C SER A 375 -47.41 2.01 -13.51
N ALA A 376 -47.34 0.89 -12.79
CA ALA A 376 -46.33 -0.14 -12.98
C ALA A 376 -46.61 -1.06 -14.19
N GLY A 377 -47.71 -0.85 -14.94
CA GLY A 377 -48.07 -1.63 -16.13
C GLY A 377 -49.04 -2.79 -15.89
N GLY A 378 -49.54 -2.91 -14.65
CA GLY A 378 -50.57 -3.87 -14.26
C GLY A 378 -50.15 -5.34 -14.40
N ILE A 379 -51.14 -6.22 -14.30
CA ILE A 379 -50.96 -7.67 -14.42
C ILE A 379 -50.31 -8.11 -15.74
N SER A 380 -50.57 -7.40 -16.84
CA SER A 380 -50.05 -7.74 -18.17
C SER A 380 -48.52 -7.58 -18.24
N LYS A 381 -47.98 -6.48 -17.71
CA LYS A 381 -46.52 -6.28 -17.66
C LYS A 381 -45.87 -7.28 -16.71
N MET A 382 -46.46 -7.50 -15.53
CA MET A 382 -45.97 -8.49 -14.56
C MET A 382 -45.84 -9.89 -15.18
N ARG A 383 -46.88 -10.34 -15.89
CA ARG A 383 -46.88 -11.63 -16.60
C ARG A 383 -45.81 -11.69 -17.69
N LYS A 384 -45.64 -10.61 -18.46
CA LYS A 384 -44.60 -10.53 -19.49
C LYS A 384 -43.20 -10.69 -18.88
N SER A 385 -42.93 -9.99 -17.79
CA SER A 385 -41.63 -10.02 -17.12
C SER A 385 -41.35 -11.36 -16.41
N LEU A 386 -42.36 -12.04 -15.86
CA LEU A 386 -42.22 -13.42 -15.37
C LEU A 386 -41.89 -14.42 -16.49
N ASN A 387 -42.50 -14.26 -17.67
CA ASN A 387 -42.15 -15.08 -18.84
C ASN A 387 -40.72 -14.79 -19.32
N GLU A 388 -40.27 -13.54 -19.23
CA GLU A 388 -38.90 -13.13 -19.57
C GLU A 388 -37.87 -13.81 -18.65
N LEU A 389 -38.11 -13.87 -17.33
CA LEU A 389 -37.26 -14.61 -16.38
C LEU A 389 -37.06 -16.08 -16.77
N THR A 390 -38.13 -16.73 -17.23
CA THR A 390 -38.08 -18.13 -17.68
C THR A 390 -37.22 -18.28 -18.94
N SER A 391 -37.35 -17.33 -19.88
CA SER A 391 -36.53 -17.32 -21.10
C SER A 391 -35.05 -17.06 -20.82
N LEU A 392 -34.74 -16.15 -19.89
CA LEU A 392 -33.37 -15.85 -19.45
C LEU A 392 -32.76 -17.05 -18.72
N GLN A 393 -33.51 -17.71 -17.84
CA GLN A 393 -33.06 -18.92 -17.15
C GLN A 393 -32.69 -20.02 -18.15
N LYS A 394 -33.55 -20.26 -19.15
CA LYS A 394 -33.29 -21.26 -20.18
C LYS A 394 -32.00 -20.93 -20.93
N ARG A 395 -31.85 -19.68 -21.37
CA ARG A 395 -30.66 -19.24 -22.10
C ARG A 395 -29.37 -19.41 -21.28
N ASN A 396 -29.39 -19.09 -19.99
CA ASN A 396 -28.23 -19.27 -19.11
C ASN A 396 -27.87 -20.74 -18.92
N ASN A 397 -28.87 -21.62 -18.78
CA ASN A 397 -28.65 -23.07 -18.71
C ASN A 397 -28.08 -23.63 -20.02
N ASP A 398 -28.55 -23.17 -21.17
CA ASP A 398 -28.05 -23.61 -22.48
C ASP A 398 -26.56 -23.24 -22.65
N ILE A 399 -26.15 -22.03 -22.22
CA ILE A 399 -24.75 -21.59 -22.25
C ILE A 399 -23.88 -22.42 -21.30
N LEU A 400 -24.32 -22.66 -20.07
CA LEU A 400 -23.55 -23.50 -19.15
C LEU A 400 -23.38 -24.93 -19.68
N ALA A 401 -24.42 -25.50 -20.30
CA ALA A 401 -24.34 -26.81 -20.92
C ALA A 401 -23.33 -26.84 -22.08
N ASP A 402 -23.26 -25.77 -22.88
CA ASP A 402 -22.25 -25.64 -23.94
C ASP A 402 -20.83 -25.53 -23.37
N ILE A 403 -20.63 -24.78 -22.27
CA ILE A 403 -19.33 -24.67 -21.58
C ILE A 403 -18.91 -26.04 -21.02
N ASP A 404 -19.80 -26.72 -20.30
CA ASP A 404 -19.55 -28.06 -19.76
C ASP A 404 -19.16 -29.04 -20.87
N ARG A 405 -19.87 -28.99 -22.01
CA ARG A 405 -19.53 -29.82 -23.18
C ARG A 405 -18.11 -29.55 -23.66
N VAL A 406 -17.72 -28.28 -23.84
CA VAL A 406 -16.38 -27.91 -24.33
C VAL A 406 -15.29 -28.40 -23.40
N LEU A 407 -15.46 -28.24 -22.07
CA LEU A 407 -14.47 -28.71 -21.10
C LEU A 407 -14.35 -30.23 -21.07
N VAL A 408 -15.47 -30.95 -21.20
CA VAL A 408 -15.47 -32.41 -21.27
C VAL A 408 -14.83 -32.92 -22.55
N GLU A 409 -15.13 -32.30 -23.70
CA GLU A 409 -14.54 -32.63 -24.99
C GLU A 409 -13.02 -32.40 -25.00
N GLU A 410 -12.57 -31.28 -24.44
CA GLU A 410 -11.14 -30.95 -24.34
C GLU A 410 -10.40 -31.97 -23.45
N ASN A 411 -10.94 -32.28 -22.27
CA ASN A 411 -10.33 -33.24 -21.36
C ASN A 411 -10.30 -34.66 -21.96
N HIS A 412 -11.37 -35.05 -22.67
CA HIS A 412 -11.41 -36.33 -23.37
C HIS A 412 -10.40 -36.40 -24.51
N SER A 413 -10.26 -35.32 -25.29
CA SER A 413 -9.28 -35.24 -26.36
C SER A 413 -7.84 -35.29 -25.82
N ASP A 414 -7.57 -34.61 -24.71
CA ASP A 414 -6.26 -34.61 -24.05
C ASP A 414 -5.92 -36.01 -23.48
N ALA A 415 -6.89 -36.69 -22.86
CA ALA A 415 -6.74 -38.06 -22.40
C ALA A 415 -6.43 -39.04 -23.56
N ASP A 416 -7.14 -38.94 -24.68
CA ASP A 416 -6.90 -39.78 -25.87
C ASP A 416 -5.52 -39.50 -26.48
N LEU A 417 -5.12 -38.23 -26.61
CA LEU A 417 -3.80 -37.85 -27.11
C LEU A 417 -2.68 -38.36 -26.21
N ARG A 418 -2.82 -38.29 -24.88
CA ARG A 418 -1.84 -38.86 -23.94
C ARG A 418 -1.74 -40.38 -24.04
N MET A 419 -2.87 -41.07 -24.18
CA MET A 419 -2.88 -42.52 -24.39
C MET A 419 -2.13 -42.91 -25.68
N ARG A 420 -2.31 -42.14 -26.77
CA ARG A 420 -1.67 -42.41 -28.07
C ARG A 420 -0.19 -42.03 -28.13
N LEU A 421 0.20 -40.93 -27.50
CA LEU A 421 1.54 -40.36 -27.58
C LEU A 421 2.50 -40.83 -26.46
N GLY A 422 1.98 -41.48 -25.42
CA GLY A 422 2.77 -42.05 -24.32
C GLY A 422 3.44 -40.99 -23.42
N SER A 423 4.43 -41.43 -22.64
CA SER A 423 5.11 -40.68 -21.56
C SER A 423 5.96 -39.47 -22.02
N ASN A 424 5.96 -39.12 -23.31
CA ASN A 424 6.67 -37.97 -23.87
C ASN A 424 5.82 -36.69 -23.94
N SER A 425 4.62 -36.66 -23.35
CA SER A 425 3.81 -35.44 -23.27
C SER A 425 4.45 -34.43 -22.30
N VAL A 426 5.10 -33.40 -22.85
CA VAL A 426 5.73 -32.28 -22.11
C VAL A 426 4.71 -31.23 -21.65
N ARG A 427 3.44 -31.36 -22.05
CA ARG A 427 2.38 -30.39 -21.71
C ARG A 427 1.73 -30.72 -20.37
N VAL A 428 1.44 -29.67 -19.61
CA VAL A 428 0.60 -29.70 -18.38
C VAL A 428 -0.75 -30.34 -18.72
N SER A 429 -1.34 -31.08 -17.77
CA SER A 429 -2.61 -31.77 -18.02
C SER A 429 -3.79 -30.83 -18.12
N SER A 430 -4.75 -31.16 -19.00
CA SER A 430 -6.00 -30.42 -19.09
C SER A 430 -6.71 -30.36 -17.74
N ASP A 431 -6.75 -31.46 -16.98
CA ASP A 431 -7.26 -31.46 -15.59
C ASP A 431 -6.59 -30.39 -14.69
N GLN A 432 -5.28 -30.12 -14.86
CA GLN A 432 -4.56 -29.13 -14.06
C GLN A 432 -4.85 -27.69 -14.51
N VAL A 433 -5.06 -27.48 -15.81
CA VAL A 433 -5.38 -26.15 -16.38
C VAL A 433 -6.86 -25.80 -16.20
N VAL A 434 -7.74 -26.80 -16.31
CA VAL A 434 -9.20 -26.67 -16.28
C VAL A 434 -9.76 -26.71 -14.85
N GLY A 435 -8.96 -27.12 -13.85
CA GLY A 435 -9.38 -27.18 -12.45
C GLY A 435 -10.03 -25.89 -11.90
N PRO A 436 -9.40 -24.70 -12.01
CA PRO A 436 -10.00 -23.43 -11.56
C PRO A 436 -11.31 -23.10 -12.29
N PHE A 437 -11.34 -23.35 -13.59
CA PHE A 437 -12.49 -23.15 -14.46
C PHE A 437 -13.70 -24.01 -14.04
N VAL A 438 -13.46 -25.28 -13.71
CA VAL A 438 -14.50 -26.19 -13.20
C VAL A 438 -15.06 -25.75 -11.85
N GLN A 439 -14.22 -25.21 -10.95
CA GLN A 439 -14.68 -24.68 -9.66
C GLN A 439 -15.57 -23.46 -9.85
N GLU A 440 -15.20 -22.55 -10.76
CA GLU A 440 -15.99 -21.36 -11.08
C GLU A 440 -17.33 -21.71 -11.74
N ILE A 441 -17.34 -22.63 -12.70
CA ILE A 441 -18.58 -23.14 -13.32
C ILE A 441 -19.48 -23.84 -12.28
N SER A 442 -18.90 -24.62 -11.38
CA SER A 442 -19.66 -25.28 -10.31
C SER A 442 -20.38 -24.28 -9.41
N LYS A 443 -19.75 -23.13 -9.14
CA LYS A 443 -20.38 -22.02 -8.42
C LYS A 443 -21.53 -21.41 -9.23
N HIS A 444 -21.34 -21.19 -10.53
CA HIS A 444 -22.41 -20.68 -11.40
C HIS A 444 -23.61 -21.62 -11.50
N HIS A 445 -23.39 -22.95 -11.53
CA HIS A 445 -24.47 -23.94 -11.42
C HIS A 445 -25.27 -23.78 -10.12
N ALA A 446 -24.58 -23.57 -8.99
CA ALA A 446 -25.24 -23.36 -7.71
C ALA A 446 -26.06 -22.06 -7.68
N ASP A 447 -25.50 -20.97 -8.21
CA ASP A 447 -26.17 -19.66 -8.27
C ASP A 447 -27.41 -19.70 -9.18
N LEU A 448 -27.31 -20.32 -10.36
CA LEU A 448 -28.46 -20.48 -11.27
C LEU A 448 -29.54 -21.39 -10.71
N LYS A 449 -29.17 -22.42 -9.94
CA LYS A 449 -30.13 -23.25 -9.23
C LYS A 449 -30.87 -22.44 -8.17
N HIS A 450 -30.17 -21.61 -7.41
CA HIS A 450 -30.79 -20.72 -6.44
C HIS A 450 -31.74 -19.70 -7.11
N ALA A 451 -31.33 -19.11 -8.24
CA ALA A 451 -32.18 -18.22 -9.03
C ALA A 451 -33.44 -18.93 -9.55
N ALA A 452 -33.31 -20.18 -10.03
CA ALA A 452 -34.46 -20.99 -10.44
C ALA A 452 -35.42 -21.31 -9.28
N ASP A 453 -34.92 -21.47 -8.06
CA ASP A 453 -35.74 -21.65 -6.86
C ASP A 453 -36.51 -20.36 -6.50
N MET A 454 -35.89 -19.19 -6.68
CA MET A 454 -36.54 -17.88 -6.52
C MET A 454 -37.63 -17.66 -7.57
N ASP A 455 -37.34 -17.90 -8.85
CA ASP A 455 -38.33 -17.79 -9.93
C ASP A 455 -39.57 -18.64 -9.65
N ARG A 456 -39.38 -19.88 -9.19
CA ARG A 456 -40.50 -20.77 -8.84
C ARG A 456 -41.35 -20.22 -7.71
N LYS A 457 -40.74 -19.60 -6.70
CA LYS A 457 -41.47 -18.94 -5.61
C LYS A 457 -42.27 -17.74 -6.14
N LEU A 458 -41.66 -16.89 -6.96
CA LEU A 458 -42.34 -15.72 -7.55
C LEU A 458 -43.52 -16.13 -8.44
N LEU A 459 -43.36 -17.17 -9.25
CA LEU A 459 -44.43 -17.75 -10.06
C LEU A 459 -45.57 -18.28 -9.19
N SER A 460 -45.27 -19.05 -8.14
CA SER A 460 -46.31 -19.56 -7.23
C SER A 460 -47.04 -18.43 -6.49
N LEU A 461 -46.34 -17.37 -6.09
CA LEU A 461 -46.91 -16.22 -5.40
C LEU A 461 -47.83 -15.42 -6.34
N PHE A 462 -47.42 -15.29 -7.61
CA PHE A 462 -48.22 -14.68 -8.66
C PHE A 462 -49.48 -15.48 -8.93
N GLU A 463 -49.38 -16.80 -9.12
CA GLU A 463 -50.52 -17.69 -9.37
C GLU A 463 -51.53 -17.67 -8.24
N ALA A 464 -51.07 -17.69 -6.98
CA ALA A 464 -51.93 -17.63 -5.79
C ALA A 464 -52.71 -16.31 -5.67
N ASN A 465 -52.15 -15.20 -6.16
CA ASN A 465 -52.72 -13.85 -6.01
C ASN A 465 -53.23 -13.23 -7.33
N GLN A 466 -53.21 -13.99 -8.42
CA GLN A 466 -53.45 -13.50 -9.78
C GLN A 466 -54.78 -12.75 -9.90
N ASN A 467 -55.84 -13.28 -9.30
CA ASN A 467 -57.18 -12.69 -9.37
C ASN A 467 -57.25 -11.33 -8.66
N ALA A 468 -56.61 -11.18 -7.50
CA ALA A 468 -56.60 -9.92 -6.77
C ALA A 468 -55.77 -8.85 -7.50
N ILE A 469 -54.62 -9.23 -8.06
CA ILE A 469 -53.78 -8.36 -8.88
C ILE A 469 -54.51 -7.92 -10.15
N ASP A 470 -55.27 -8.82 -10.78
CA ASP A 470 -56.11 -8.51 -11.93
C ASP A 470 -57.16 -7.45 -11.57
N ILE A 471 -57.90 -7.65 -10.47
CA ILE A 471 -58.92 -6.69 -10.00
C ILE A 471 -58.28 -5.31 -9.73
N LEU A 472 -57.11 -5.25 -9.09
CA LEU A 472 -56.37 -4.01 -8.85
C LEU A 472 -55.90 -3.32 -10.15
N SER A 473 -55.67 -4.10 -11.21
CA SER A 473 -55.23 -3.59 -12.52
C SER A 473 -56.37 -2.96 -13.34
N ARG A 474 -57.64 -3.19 -12.96
CA ARG A 474 -58.82 -2.71 -13.70
C ARG A 474 -59.07 -1.20 -13.52
N ASN A 475 -59.97 -0.67 -14.36
CA ASN A 475 -60.41 0.72 -14.24
C ASN A 475 -61.28 0.93 -12.98
N GLU A 476 -61.48 2.18 -12.57
CA GLU A 476 -62.13 2.49 -11.29
C GLU A 476 -63.60 2.02 -11.23
N LYS A 477 -64.31 1.98 -12.37
CA LYS A 477 -65.69 1.48 -12.42
C LYS A 477 -65.75 -0.01 -12.13
N GLU A 478 -64.86 -0.78 -12.75
CA GLU A 478 -64.76 -2.24 -12.58
C GLU A 478 -64.22 -2.63 -11.20
N LEU A 479 -63.26 -1.86 -10.66
CA LEU A 479 -62.74 -2.05 -9.31
C LEU A 479 -63.83 -1.83 -8.25
N ARG A 480 -64.67 -0.79 -8.42
CA ARG A 480 -65.83 -0.55 -7.54
C ARG A 480 -66.86 -1.67 -7.65
N ALA A 481 -67.13 -2.16 -8.85
CA ALA A 481 -68.08 -3.26 -9.09
C ALA A 481 -67.63 -4.58 -8.46
N ALA A 482 -66.32 -4.79 -8.29
CA ALA A 482 -65.77 -5.98 -7.66
C ALA A 482 -65.87 -5.99 -6.11
N ILE A 483 -66.20 -4.86 -5.47
CA ILE A 483 -66.26 -4.74 -4.01
C ILE A 483 -67.74 -4.69 -3.56
N PRO A 484 -68.22 -5.64 -2.74
CA PRO A 484 -69.60 -5.66 -2.26
C PRO A 484 -69.98 -4.35 -1.55
N ALA A 485 -71.17 -3.80 -1.82
CA ALA A 485 -71.65 -2.56 -1.20
C ALA A 485 -71.80 -2.73 0.33
N PRO A 486 -71.47 -1.70 1.14
CA PRO A 486 -71.64 -1.77 2.58
C PRO A 486 -73.13 -1.89 2.96
N PRO A 487 -73.48 -2.56 4.07
CA PRO A 487 -74.83 -2.51 4.63
C PRO A 487 -75.15 -1.05 4.98
N SER A 488 -76.28 -0.56 4.49
CA SER A 488 -76.71 0.83 4.68
C SER A 488 -76.92 1.12 6.16
N GLN A 489 -76.00 1.84 6.81
CA GLN A 489 -76.24 2.42 8.13
C GLN A 489 -76.44 3.92 8.02
N LEU A 490 -77.53 4.35 8.64
CA LEU A 490 -78.18 5.64 8.49
C LEU A 490 -77.29 6.83 8.90
N LYS A 491 -77.36 7.85 8.04
CA LYS A 491 -77.11 9.28 8.29
C LYS A 491 -77.21 9.67 9.77
N LYS A 492 -76.09 10.07 10.37
CA LYS A 492 -76.02 11.10 11.42
C LYS A 492 -74.87 12.05 11.07
N GLN A 493 -75.06 13.34 11.31
CA GLN A 493 -74.03 14.37 11.08
C GLN A 493 -72.69 13.99 11.74
N PRO A 494 -71.54 14.34 11.13
CA PRO A 494 -70.24 14.05 11.71
C PRO A 494 -70.12 14.75 13.06
N SER A 495 -69.84 13.99 14.12
CA SER A 495 -69.54 14.57 15.43
C SER A 495 -68.22 15.35 15.35
N GLU A 496 -68.01 16.31 16.25
CA GLU A 496 -66.75 17.07 16.36
C GLU A 496 -65.52 16.14 16.43
N SER A 497 -65.67 14.98 17.08
CA SER A 497 -64.68 13.91 17.16
C SER A 497 -64.36 13.27 15.79
N THR A 498 -65.33 13.13 14.88
CA THR A 498 -65.09 12.57 13.53
C THR A 498 -64.30 13.56 12.65
N SER A 499 -64.57 14.87 12.80
CA SER A 499 -63.81 15.93 12.11
C SER A 499 -62.36 16.02 12.61
N ALA A 500 -62.16 15.88 13.92
CA ALA A 500 -60.82 15.83 14.52
C ALA A 500 -60.00 14.62 14.02
N LEU A 501 -60.60 13.44 13.96
CA LEU A 501 -59.93 12.22 13.46
C LEU A 501 -59.50 12.37 11.99
N LEU A 502 -60.36 12.94 11.13
CA LEU A 502 -60.04 13.19 9.72
C LEU A 502 -58.82 14.12 9.56
N LYS A 503 -58.72 15.18 10.37
CA LYS A 503 -57.55 16.08 10.36
C LYS A 503 -56.26 15.37 10.78
N LEU A 504 -56.33 14.42 11.73
CA LEU A 504 -55.18 13.61 12.13
C LEU A 504 -54.76 12.64 11.03
N MET A 505 -55.72 12.05 10.30
CA MET A 505 -55.42 11.22 9.13
C MET A 505 -54.74 12.03 8.01
N ASP A 506 -55.15 13.28 7.78
CA ASP A 506 -54.48 14.16 6.81
C ASP A 506 -53.04 14.49 7.21
N ARG A 507 -52.77 14.62 8.52
CA ARG A 507 -51.39 14.72 9.04
C ARG A 507 -50.59 13.44 8.81
N ALA A 508 -51.18 12.25 9.04
CA ALA A 508 -50.53 10.97 8.75
C ALA A 508 -50.13 10.86 7.26
N ARG A 509 -51.04 11.24 6.36
CA ARG A 509 -50.78 11.28 4.91
C ARG A 509 -49.68 12.28 4.54
N ALA A 510 -49.59 13.41 5.24
CA ALA A 510 -48.53 14.40 5.02
C ALA A 510 -47.16 13.86 5.45
N ILE A 511 -47.07 13.20 6.61
CA ILE A 511 -45.84 12.51 7.06
C ILE A 511 -45.43 11.45 6.05
N LYS A 512 -46.37 10.64 5.54
CA LYS A 512 -46.09 9.61 4.53
C LYS A 512 -45.49 10.20 3.25
N ARG A 513 -46.04 11.31 2.74
CA ARG A 513 -45.46 12.04 1.59
C ARG A 513 -44.05 12.58 1.86
N GLU A 514 -43.80 13.09 3.06
CA GLU A 514 -42.45 13.52 3.47
C GLU A 514 -41.45 12.34 3.43
N ARG A 515 -41.88 11.16 3.90
CA ARG A 515 -41.06 9.94 3.92
C ARG A 515 -40.74 9.39 2.54
N GLU A 516 -41.63 9.55 1.56
CA GLU A 516 -41.32 9.20 0.16
C GLU A 516 -40.13 10.02 -0.36
N GLY A 517 -40.07 11.32 -0.02
CA GLY A 517 -38.93 12.19 -0.31
C GLY A 517 -37.65 11.75 0.41
N LEU A 518 -37.74 11.45 1.71
CA LEU A 518 -36.60 10.95 2.50
C LEU A 518 -36.05 9.62 1.97
N LEU A 519 -36.91 8.68 1.57
CA LEU A 519 -36.49 7.42 0.96
C LEU A 519 -35.77 7.64 -0.38
N SER A 520 -36.22 8.63 -1.17
CA SER A 520 -35.54 9.02 -2.40
C SER A 520 -34.15 9.60 -2.10
N GLU A 521 -34.03 10.46 -1.09
CA GLU A 521 -32.74 11.01 -0.66
C GLU A 521 -31.78 9.93 -0.17
N ILE A 522 -32.25 9.00 0.68
CA ILE A 522 -31.48 7.83 1.14
C ILE A 522 -30.98 7.01 -0.06
N ASN A 523 -31.85 6.68 -1.02
CA ASN A 523 -31.47 5.96 -2.23
C ASN A 523 -30.41 6.71 -3.06
N THR A 524 -30.45 8.05 -3.06
CA THR A 524 -29.44 8.88 -3.74
C THR A 524 -28.09 8.81 -3.03
N LYS A 525 -28.09 8.77 -1.68
CA LYS A 525 -26.88 8.67 -0.86
C LYS A 525 -26.19 7.30 -0.96
N PHE A 526 -26.92 6.22 -1.28
CA PHE A 526 -26.30 4.92 -1.58
C PHE A 526 -25.26 5.02 -2.71
N SER A 527 -25.52 5.84 -3.72
CA SER A 527 -24.63 6.05 -4.87
C SER A 527 -23.54 7.11 -4.65
N SER A 528 -23.45 7.70 -3.46
CA SER A 528 -22.44 8.72 -3.16
C SER A 528 -21.05 8.11 -2.96
N SER A 529 -20.02 8.72 -3.55
CA SER A 529 -18.62 8.33 -3.40
C SER A 529 -17.84 9.39 -2.63
N PRO A 530 -16.68 9.06 -2.02
CA PRO A 530 -15.79 10.05 -1.41
C PRO A 530 -15.33 11.06 -2.46
N SER A 531 -15.02 12.29 -2.04
CA SER A 531 -14.48 13.33 -2.94
C SER A 531 -13.09 12.96 -3.48
N ALA A 532 -12.66 13.61 -4.57
CA ALA A 532 -11.35 13.32 -5.20
C ALA A 532 -10.16 13.50 -4.24
N ASP A 533 -10.25 14.47 -3.33
CA ASP A 533 -9.23 14.70 -2.30
C ASP A 533 -9.23 13.58 -1.24
N GLU A 534 -10.40 13.05 -0.89
CA GLU A 534 -10.56 11.92 0.03
C GLU A 534 -10.15 10.58 -0.61
N GLN A 535 -10.14 10.49 -1.95
CA GLN A 535 -9.71 9.31 -2.71
C GLN A 535 -8.21 9.24 -2.99
N ASN A 536 -7.43 10.27 -2.61
CA ASN A 536 -6.01 10.31 -2.95
C ASN A 536 -5.26 9.13 -2.30
N ASN A 537 -4.48 8.40 -3.10
CA ASN A 537 -3.87 7.11 -2.76
C ASN A 537 -2.94 7.17 -1.52
N ASP A 538 -2.35 8.33 -1.23
CA ASP A 538 -1.48 8.52 -0.06
C ASP A 538 -2.27 8.73 1.25
N PHE A 539 -3.52 9.19 1.19
CA PHE A 539 -4.38 9.42 2.36
C PHE A 539 -5.23 8.19 2.73
N MET A 540 -5.78 7.48 1.74
CA MET A 540 -6.52 6.21 1.95
C MET A 540 -5.60 4.99 2.11
N GLY A 541 -4.30 5.14 1.85
CA GLY A 541 -3.31 4.07 1.98
C GLY A 541 -3.09 3.58 3.41
N ILE A 542 -3.47 4.40 4.39
CA ILE A 542 -3.56 4.02 5.80
C ILE A 542 -5.02 3.63 6.02
N ASN A 543 -5.30 2.33 6.15
CA ASN A 543 -6.62 1.79 6.53
C ASN A 543 -6.96 2.22 7.97
N ASP A 544 -7.19 3.52 8.16
CA ASP A 544 -7.46 4.19 9.41
C ASP A 544 -8.97 4.24 9.62
N ASP A 545 -9.42 3.43 10.57
CA ASP A 545 -10.83 3.26 10.90
C ASP A 545 -11.49 4.58 11.31
N ASP A 546 -10.77 5.45 12.03
CA ASP A 546 -11.29 6.73 12.51
C ASP A 546 -11.53 7.69 11.35
N TYR A 547 -10.64 7.70 10.37
CA TYR A 547 -10.80 8.52 9.17
C TYR A 547 -11.95 8.03 8.29
N ILE A 548 -12.02 6.71 8.05
CA ILE A 548 -13.12 6.12 7.27
C ILE A 548 -14.46 6.46 7.93
N GLN A 549 -14.55 6.35 9.26
CA GLN A 549 -15.73 6.72 10.02
C GLN A 549 -16.12 8.19 9.81
N GLN A 550 -15.16 9.13 9.85
CA GLN A 550 -15.43 10.55 9.62
C GLN A 550 -16.00 10.83 8.22
N VAL A 551 -15.50 10.15 7.19
CA VAL A 551 -16.02 10.30 5.81
C VAL A 551 -17.43 9.72 5.71
N VAL A 552 -17.71 8.58 6.33
CA VAL A 552 -19.06 7.98 6.41
C VAL A 552 -20.02 8.91 7.16
N ASP A 553 -19.58 9.51 8.26
CA ASP A 553 -20.39 10.41 9.09
C ASP A 553 -20.91 11.62 8.31
N LYS A 554 -20.08 12.22 7.44
CA LYS A 554 -20.49 13.34 6.58
C LYS A 554 -21.69 12.98 5.68
N ILE A 555 -21.84 11.70 5.31
CA ILE A 555 -22.91 11.21 4.43
C ILE A 555 -24.12 10.76 5.26
N CYS A 556 -23.90 9.99 6.32
CA CYS A 556 -24.95 9.30 7.06
C CYS A 556 -25.61 10.15 8.15
N LEU A 557 -24.87 11.01 8.88
CA LEU A 557 -25.43 11.79 9.99
C LEU A 557 -26.62 12.69 9.59
N PRO A 558 -26.58 13.43 8.46
CA PRO A 558 -27.72 14.24 8.04
C PRO A 558 -28.99 13.40 7.81
N VAL A 559 -28.84 12.21 7.21
CA VAL A 559 -29.93 11.28 6.96
C VAL A 559 -30.52 10.77 8.28
N GLU A 560 -29.65 10.36 9.22
CA GLU A 560 -30.06 9.88 10.54
C GLU A 560 -30.85 10.95 11.31
N GLU A 561 -30.44 12.21 11.23
CA GLU A 561 -31.16 13.33 11.83
C GLU A 561 -32.54 13.54 11.20
N MET A 562 -32.65 13.46 9.87
CA MET A 562 -33.91 13.61 9.15
C MET A 562 -34.89 12.47 9.46
N VAL A 563 -34.41 11.22 9.49
CA VAL A 563 -35.23 10.05 9.86
C VAL A 563 -35.69 10.16 11.32
N ARG A 564 -34.79 10.53 12.24
CA ARG A 564 -35.14 10.75 13.66
C ARG A 564 -36.22 11.83 13.81
N ALA A 565 -36.11 12.94 13.09
CA ALA A 565 -37.11 14.00 13.10
C ALA A 565 -38.47 13.53 12.55
N SER A 566 -38.48 12.73 11.48
CA SER A 566 -39.70 12.15 10.90
C SER A 566 -40.40 11.17 11.85
N ILE A 567 -39.65 10.33 12.55
CA ILE A 567 -40.20 9.40 13.55
C ILE A 567 -40.79 10.17 14.73
N LYS A 568 -40.10 11.19 15.21
CA LYS A 568 -40.62 12.04 16.30
C LYS A 568 -41.92 12.75 15.93
N LYS A 569 -42.07 13.21 14.67
CA LYS A 569 -43.35 13.75 14.16
C LYS A 569 -44.47 12.72 14.22
N GLN A 570 -44.18 11.45 13.88
CA GLN A 570 -45.14 10.36 14.00
C GLN A 570 -45.53 10.13 15.46
N GLU A 571 -44.59 10.07 16.40
CA GLU A 571 -44.89 9.86 17.82
C GLU A 571 -45.91 10.87 18.36
N TYR A 572 -45.72 12.16 18.05
CA TYR A 572 -46.69 13.20 18.42
C TYR A 572 -48.08 12.97 17.80
N LEU A 573 -48.11 12.57 16.52
CA LEU A 573 -49.36 12.25 15.85
C LEU A 573 -50.05 11.02 16.48
N MET A 574 -49.29 10.01 16.89
CA MET A 574 -49.83 8.80 17.51
C MET A 574 -50.45 9.10 18.86
N CYS A 575 -49.80 9.92 19.70
CA CYS A 575 -50.40 10.39 20.96
C CYS A 575 -51.71 11.15 20.73
N ASP A 576 -51.76 12.02 19.72
CA ASP A 576 -53.00 12.71 19.34
C ASP A 576 -54.08 11.70 18.94
N ILE A 577 -53.76 10.73 18.07
CA ILE A 577 -54.70 9.70 17.60
C ILE A 577 -55.25 8.87 18.75
N GLU A 578 -54.42 8.39 19.67
CA GLU A 578 -54.83 7.60 20.84
C GLU A 578 -55.77 8.39 21.75
N SER A 579 -55.48 9.68 21.99
CA SER A 579 -56.32 10.53 22.85
C SER A 579 -57.72 10.76 22.28
N TRP A 580 -57.85 10.78 20.94
CA TRP A 580 -59.12 10.97 20.25
C TRP A 580 -59.86 9.66 19.98
N SER A 581 -59.15 8.55 19.72
CA SER A 581 -59.74 7.23 19.50
C SER A 581 -60.36 6.64 20.77
N ALA A 582 -59.77 6.89 21.95
CA ALA A 582 -60.34 6.51 23.25
C ALA A 582 -61.73 7.13 23.50
N ARG A 583 -62.04 8.26 22.85
CA ARG A 583 -63.36 8.93 22.92
C ARG A 583 -64.39 8.34 21.94
N PHE A 584 -63.96 7.47 21.03
CA PHE A 584 -64.77 6.90 19.94
C PHE A 584 -65.25 5.46 20.22
N SER A 585 -64.58 4.69 21.09
CA SER A 585 -64.82 3.25 21.32
C SER A 585 -66.13 2.84 22.01
N ILE A 586 -67.11 3.74 22.17
CA ILE A 586 -68.46 3.36 22.66
C ILE A 586 -69.34 3.01 21.47
N GLY A 587 -69.23 1.76 21.02
CA GLY A 587 -70.30 1.04 20.34
C GLY A 587 -70.12 0.84 18.85
N SER A 588 -69.73 -0.38 18.45
CA SER A 588 -70.32 -1.09 17.31
C SER A 588 -69.77 -2.50 17.16
N HIS A 589 -70.61 -3.51 17.45
CA HIS A 589 -70.48 -4.88 16.92
C HIS A 589 -71.67 -5.10 15.99
N ILE A 590 -71.47 -5.29 14.67
CA ILE A 590 -72.50 -5.89 13.79
C ILE A 590 -71.85 -6.73 12.67
N GLU A 591 -72.36 -7.96 12.53
CA GLU A 591 -71.90 -9.12 11.75
C GLU A 591 -71.99 -9.01 10.20
N GLY A 592 -72.23 -7.82 9.63
CA GLY A 592 -72.31 -7.61 8.17
C GLY A 592 -70.96 -7.46 7.45
N ILE A 593 -69.86 -7.55 8.19
CA ILE A 593 -68.49 -7.21 7.76
C ILE A 593 -67.82 -8.33 6.94
N SER A 594 -68.35 -9.55 6.98
CA SER A 594 -67.63 -10.76 6.55
C SER A 594 -67.21 -10.75 5.07
N GLN A 595 -68.11 -10.52 4.12
CA GLN A 595 -67.79 -10.64 2.68
C GLN A 595 -67.06 -9.42 2.10
N ARG A 596 -67.51 -8.19 2.39
CA ARG A 596 -66.82 -6.96 1.95
C ARG A 596 -65.41 -6.87 2.56
N GLY A 597 -65.28 -7.20 3.84
CA GLY A 597 -63.99 -7.25 4.53
C GLY A 597 -63.08 -8.37 4.03
N GLN A 598 -63.63 -9.48 3.53
CA GLN A 598 -62.84 -10.54 2.89
C GLN A 598 -62.32 -10.12 1.52
N VAL A 599 -63.11 -9.42 0.70
CA VAL A 599 -62.68 -8.89 -0.60
C VAL A 599 -61.62 -7.79 -0.42
N LEU A 600 -61.82 -6.86 0.51
CA LEU A 600 -60.82 -5.82 0.79
C LEU A 600 -59.50 -6.41 1.29
N ARG A 601 -59.54 -7.38 2.22
CA ARG A 601 -58.35 -8.11 2.66
C ARG A 601 -57.67 -8.86 1.51
N SER A 602 -58.44 -9.48 0.61
CA SER A 602 -57.88 -10.15 -0.57
C SER A 602 -57.18 -9.17 -1.52
N LEU A 603 -57.70 -7.95 -1.68
CA LEU A 603 -57.05 -6.91 -2.49
C LEU A 603 -55.79 -6.36 -1.80
N ASP A 604 -55.78 -6.24 -0.48
CA ASP A 604 -54.58 -5.85 0.27
C ASP A 604 -53.47 -6.89 0.14
N VAL A 605 -53.79 -8.18 0.36
CA VAL A 605 -52.85 -9.30 0.16
C VAL A 605 -52.38 -9.38 -1.30
N GLY A 606 -53.26 -9.14 -2.26
CA GLY A 606 -52.90 -9.10 -3.68
C GLY A 606 -51.95 -7.95 -4.03
N TYR A 607 -52.12 -6.79 -3.40
CA TYR A 607 -51.21 -5.64 -3.57
C TYR A 607 -49.86 -5.89 -2.91
N GLU A 608 -49.82 -6.47 -1.71
CA GLU A 608 -48.58 -6.86 -1.04
C GLU A 608 -47.80 -7.87 -1.87
N ALA A 609 -48.46 -8.90 -2.39
CA ALA A 609 -47.87 -9.85 -3.32
C ALA A 609 -47.37 -9.16 -4.60
N PHE A 610 -48.12 -8.20 -5.16
CA PHE A 610 -47.68 -7.42 -6.32
C PHE A 610 -46.40 -6.64 -6.04
N GLU A 611 -46.31 -5.94 -4.91
CA GLU A 611 -45.12 -5.16 -4.53
C GLU A 611 -43.92 -6.06 -4.26
N GLU A 612 -44.13 -7.20 -3.58
CA GLU A 612 -43.08 -8.19 -3.35
C GLU A 612 -42.56 -8.74 -4.68
N ILE A 613 -43.45 -9.16 -5.59
CA ILE A 613 -43.05 -9.67 -6.89
C ILE A 613 -42.35 -8.56 -7.69
N HIS A 614 -42.95 -7.37 -7.80
CA HIS A 614 -42.40 -6.25 -8.58
C HIS A 614 -41.01 -5.85 -8.10
N SER A 615 -40.80 -5.74 -6.78
CA SER A 615 -39.51 -5.33 -6.21
C SER A 615 -38.41 -6.35 -6.46
N LYS A 616 -38.74 -7.64 -6.45
CA LYS A 616 -37.79 -8.73 -6.73
C LYS A 616 -37.58 -8.93 -8.23
N LEU A 617 -38.61 -8.74 -9.06
CA LEU A 617 -38.55 -8.95 -10.51
C LEU A 617 -37.50 -8.06 -11.19
N ASP A 618 -37.47 -6.77 -10.83
CA ASP A 618 -36.53 -5.82 -11.41
C ASP A 618 -35.07 -6.15 -11.03
N GLN A 619 -34.85 -6.76 -9.85
CA GLN A 619 -33.54 -7.23 -9.42
C GLN A 619 -33.14 -8.49 -10.20
N GLU A 620 -34.01 -9.50 -10.28
CA GLU A 620 -33.73 -10.77 -10.96
C GLU A 620 -33.50 -10.58 -12.47
N ILE A 621 -34.31 -9.74 -13.14
CA ILE A 621 -34.14 -9.44 -14.57
C ILE A 621 -32.82 -8.71 -14.83
N LYS A 622 -32.33 -7.93 -13.87
CA LYS A 622 -31.06 -7.20 -14.00
C LYS A 622 -29.84 -8.09 -13.75
N VAL A 623 -29.94 -9.07 -12.85
CA VAL A 623 -28.82 -9.96 -12.47
C VAL A 623 -28.62 -11.09 -13.49
N LYS A 624 -29.69 -11.62 -14.11
CA LYS A 624 -29.57 -12.74 -15.08
C LYS A 624 -28.71 -12.47 -16.32
N PRO A 625 -28.73 -11.27 -16.92
CA PRO A 625 -27.81 -10.87 -17.98
C PRO A 625 -26.34 -10.77 -17.53
N ASP A 626 -26.06 -10.46 -16.26
CA ASP A 626 -24.68 -10.41 -15.75
C ASP A 626 -24.06 -11.81 -15.67
N PHE A 627 -24.86 -12.84 -15.34
CA PHE A 627 -24.43 -14.25 -15.47
C PHE A 627 -24.08 -14.60 -16.92
N LEU A 628 -24.89 -14.14 -17.88
CA LEU A 628 -24.66 -14.37 -19.31
C LEU A 628 -23.34 -13.75 -19.78
N LEU A 629 -23.02 -12.55 -19.29
CA LEU A 629 -21.79 -11.84 -19.65
C LEU A 629 -20.54 -12.52 -19.05
N LEU A 630 -20.64 -13.01 -17.80
CA LEU A 630 -19.57 -13.80 -17.17
C LEU A 630 -19.33 -15.12 -17.91
N SER A 631 -20.39 -15.87 -18.23
CA SER A 631 -20.28 -17.13 -18.96
C SER A 631 -19.78 -16.94 -20.39
N LEU A 632 -20.12 -15.85 -21.06
CA LEU A 632 -19.59 -15.53 -22.40
C LEU A 632 -18.11 -15.14 -22.36
N ASN A 633 -17.67 -14.40 -21.35
CA ASN A 633 -16.24 -14.09 -21.15
C ASN A 633 -15.40 -15.34 -20.85
N PHE A 634 -16.03 -16.38 -20.31
CA PHE A 634 -15.40 -17.68 -20.09
C PHE A 634 -15.28 -18.49 -21.39
N CYS A 635 -16.25 -18.36 -22.31
CA CYS A 635 -16.20 -18.99 -23.63
C CYS A 635 -15.19 -18.34 -24.59
N SER A 636 -14.90 -17.04 -24.43
CA SER A 636 -13.97 -16.27 -25.28
C SER A 636 -12.53 -16.38 -24.81
#